data_AF-A0A2T4YDH5-F1
#
_entry.id   AF-A0A2T4YDH5-F1
#
_cell.length_a   1.000
_cell.length_b   1.000
_cell.length_c   1.000
_cell.angle_alpha   90.00
_cell.angle_beta   90.00
_cell.angle_gamma   90.00
#
_symmetry.space_group_name_H-M   'P 1'
#
loop_
_entity.id
_entity.type
_entity.pdbx_description
1 polymer ?
#
loop_
_entity_poly.entity_id
_entity_poly.type
_entity_poly.pdbx_seq_one_letter_code
_entity_poly.pdbx_strand_id
1 'polypeptide(L)'
;MTARVGKAVVALFAFIAEGIEMEAGAMCLDGCLLVVGFAVQPVESIDQPSDDSLNAAACLKVDGGRLSQAAVARQNLRQALTHGCEQGRVTYEAKSVISELRSTHSMWNWQIRQLSEKALPGFIWEARSQAKAEPEDQFIWEAIAAEGERRLELQRIRRTGKGQWIAVLQIFKHEHIASMDEIFEEHRECEGERAAIETLKAMLVEHHDKVGPAMSIEAKTMPALEWALMNGRPL
;
A
#
# COMPACT_ATOMS: atom_id res chain seq x y z
N MET A 1 36.17 -14.12 24.86
CA MET A 1 36.03 -13.27 23.65
C MET A 1 35.75 -14.19 22.47
N THR A 2 34.49 -14.34 22.05
CA THR A 2 34.11 -15.22 20.94
C THR A 2 33.16 -14.47 20.03
N ALA A 3 33.70 -13.96 18.92
CA ALA A 3 32.95 -13.38 17.82
C ALA A 3 32.26 -14.50 17.03
N ARG A 4 30.95 -14.37 16.77
CA ARG A 4 30.26 -15.16 15.75
C ARG A 4 29.97 -14.25 14.57
N VAL A 5 30.69 -14.52 13.48
CA VAL A 5 30.54 -13.92 12.17
C VAL A 5 29.24 -14.43 11.54
N GLY A 6 28.30 -13.52 11.26
CA GLY A 6 27.14 -13.81 10.42
C GLY A 6 27.59 -13.88 8.96
N LYS A 7 27.41 -15.05 8.33
CA LYS A 7 27.53 -15.20 6.87
C LYS A 7 26.17 -14.87 6.25
N ALA A 8 26.07 -13.75 5.55
CA ALA A 8 25.01 -13.54 4.57
C ALA A 8 25.44 -14.28 3.28
N VAL A 9 24.67 -15.30 2.89
CA VAL A 9 24.83 -15.97 1.60
C VAL A 9 23.97 -15.20 0.60
N VAL A 10 24.61 -14.39 -0.23
CA VAL A 10 23.98 -13.80 -1.42
C VAL A 10 24.04 -14.85 -2.51
N ALA A 11 22.90 -15.50 -2.79
CA ALA A 11 22.75 -16.37 -3.95
C ALA A 11 22.40 -15.50 -5.16
N LEU A 12 23.39 -15.24 -6.01
CA LEU A 12 23.20 -14.63 -7.32
C LEU A 12 22.73 -15.73 -8.29
N PHE A 13 21.46 -15.73 -8.67
CA PHE A 13 20.98 -16.58 -9.75
C PHE A 13 21.27 -15.88 -11.08
N ALA A 14 22.36 -16.29 -11.73
CA ALA A 14 22.62 -15.95 -13.13
C ALA A 14 21.83 -16.93 -14.01
N PHE A 15 20.77 -16.45 -14.66
CA PHE A 15 20.15 -17.19 -15.77
C PHE A 15 21.02 -16.94 -17.01
N ILE A 16 21.76 -17.96 -17.44
CA ILE A 16 22.53 -17.91 -18.69
C ILE A 16 21.56 -18.24 -19.83
N ALA A 17 21.05 -17.21 -20.50
CA ALA A 17 20.57 -17.32 -21.86
C ALA A 17 21.68 -16.78 -22.77
N GLU A 18 22.01 -17.53 -23.82
CA GLU A 18 23.11 -17.24 -24.74
C GLU A 18 23.04 -15.80 -25.30
N GLY A 19 24.07 -15.00 -25.05
CA GLY A 19 24.45 -13.89 -25.95
C GLY A 19 24.13 -12.45 -25.55
N ILE A 20 23.84 -12.11 -24.29
CA ILE A 20 23.71 -10.70 -23.86
C ILE A 20 24.50 -10.47 -22.56
N GLU A 21 25.52 -9.62 -22.61
CA GLU A 21 26.19 -9.10 -21.41
C GLU A 21 25.20 -8.17 -20.68
N MET A 22 24.79 -8.55 -19.47
CA MET A 22 23.98 -7.72 -18.58
C MET A 22 24.79 -7.34 -17.34
N GLU A 23 24.95 -6.04 -17.09
CA GLU A 23 25.42 -5.53 -15.80
C GLU A 23 24.28 -5.56 -14.77
N ALA A 24 24.39 -6.45 -13.78
CA ALA A 24 23.45 -6.54 -12.67
C ALA A 24 23.81 -5.52 -11.58
N GLY A 25 23.03 -4.45 -11.47
CA GLY A 25 23.06 -3.55 -10.31
C GLY A 25 22.17 -4.09 -9.19
N ALA A 26 22.74 -4.65 -8.13
CA ALA A 26 22.00 -5.04 -6.92
C ALA A 26 22.05 -3.93 -5.86
N MET A 27 20.90 -3.42 -5.44
CA MET A 27 20.77 -2.55 -4.27
C MET A 27 20.06 -3.34 -3.15
N CYS A 28 20.77 -3.63 -2.07
CA CYS A 28 20.21 -4.24 -0.86
C CYS A 28 19.67 -3.15 0.06
N LEU A 29 18.35 -3.10 0.24
CA LEU A 29 17.71 -2.39 1.35
C LEU A 29 17.01 -3.45 2.23
N ASP A 30 17.47 -3.57 3.47
CA ASP A 30 16.91 -4.36 4.59
C ASP A 30 15.80 -5.38 4.24
N GLY A 31 16.20 -6.55 3.73
CA GLY A 31 15.32 -7.72 3.63
C GLY A 31 14.39 -7.79 2.41
N CYS A 32 14.42 -6.81 1.52
CA CYS A 32 13.73 -6.90 0.23
C CYS A 32 14.72 -7.33 -0.86
N LEU A 33 14.51 -8.52 -1.45
CA LEU A 33 15.13 -8.85 -2.73
C LEU A 33 14.34 -8.14 -3.83
N LEU A 34 14.80 -6.96 -4.24
CA LEU A 34 14.21 -6.24 -5.37
C LEU A 34 14.77 -6.86 -6.66
N VAL A 35 13.97 -7.66 -7.37
CA VAL A 35 14.32 -8.11 -8.72
C VAL A 35 13.93 -7.01 -9.69
N VAL A 36 14.92 -6.24 -10.14
CA VAL A 36 14.71 -5.22 -11.19
C VAL A 36 14.52 -5.95 -12.52
N GLY A 37 13.27 -6.02 -13.00
CA GLY A 37 12.98 -6.44 -14.37
C GLY A 37 13.38 -5.34 -15.35
N PHE A 38 14.28 -5.65 -16.29
CA PHE A 38 14.61 -4.74 -17.39
C PHE A 38 13.59 -4.92 -18.52
N ALA A 39 12.85 -3.87 -18.85
CA ALA A 39 11.98 -3.84 -20.01
C ALA A 39 12.82 -3.56 -21.28
N VAL A 40 12.92 -4.53 -22.18
CA VAL A 40 13.42 -4.31 -23.54
C VAL A 40 12.27 -3.71 -24.36
N GLN A 41 12.44 -2.47 -24.83
CA GLN A 41 11.41 -1.79 -25.63
C GLN A 41 11.64 -1.98 -27.14
N PRO A 42 10.62 -2.34 -27.92
CA PRO A 42 10.55 -1.96 -29.31
C PRO A 42 10.06 -0.51 -29.44
N VAL A 43 10.75 0.27 -30.27
CA VAL A 43 10.39 1.65 -30.62
C VAL A 43 9.26 1.60 -31.64
N GLU A 44 8.04 1.95 -31.24
CA GLU A 44 6.95 2.24 -32.16
C GLU A 44 6.37 3.64 -31.90
N SER A 45 6.15 4.34 -33.02
CA SER A 45 5.77 5.75 -33.13
C SER A 45 4.32 6.00 -32.74
N ILE A 46 4.09 7.09 -32.02
CA ILE A 46 2.78 7.57 -31.53
C ILE A 46 2.11 8.44 -32.61
N ASP A 47 0.91 8.05 -33.05
CA ASP A 47 -0.05 8.93 -33.72
C ASP A 47 -1.23 9.22 -32.75
N GLN A 48 -1.52 10.50 -32.51
CA GLN A 48 -2.70 10.95 -31.76
C GLN A 48 -3.80 11.44 -32.72
N PRO A 49 -5.07 11.06 -32.52
CA PRO A 49 -6.20 11.79 -33.08
C PRO A 49 -6.84 12.73 -32.04
N SER A 50 -7.25 13.88 -32.56
CA SER A 50 -7.95 14.99 -31.92
C SER A 50 -9.48 14.80 -31.89
N ASP A 51 -10.10 15.71 -31.13
CA ASP A 51 -11.43 16.29 -31.30
C ASP A 51 -12.63 15.76 -30.50
N ASP A 52 -13.05 16.62 -29.57
CA ASP A 52 -14.35 17.29 -29.53
C ASP A 52 -15.61 16.48 -29.84
N SER A 53 -16.40 16.22 -28.79
CA SER A 53 -17.86 16.21 -28.96
C SER A 53 -18.66 16.46 -27.66
N LEU A 54 -19.31 17.63 -27.67
CA LEU A 54 -20.75 17.83 -27.42
C LEU A 54 -21.29 17.78 -25.98
N ASN A 55 -21.36 18.99 -25.42
CA ASN A 55 -22.45 19.46 -24.56
C ASN A 55 -23.82 19.25 -25.22
N ALA A 56 -24.71 18.50 -24.57
CA ALA A 56 -26.13 18.49 -24.88
C ALA A 56 -26.93 18.81 -23.60
N ALA A 57 -27.18 20.12 -23.40
CA ALA A 57 -28.10 20.62 -22.39
C ALA A 57 -29.55 20.38 -22.86
N ALA A 58 -30.25 19.47 -22.20
CA ALA A 58 -31.68 19.27 -22.41
C ALA A 58 -32.50 20.33 -21.64
N CYS A 59 -32.99 21.33 -22.36
CA CYS A 59 -33.97 22.30 -21.87
C CYS A 59 -35.38 21.67 -21.83
N LEU A 60 -35.86 21.33 -20.63
CA LEU A 60 -37.26 21.00 -20.38
C LEU A 60 -38.07 22.28 -20.15
N LYS A 61 -38.97 22.60 -21.10
CA LYS A 61 -40.04 23.58 -20.91
C LYS A 61 -41.09 22.99 -19.96
N VAL A 62 -41.39 23.69 -18.87
CA VAL A 62 -42.47 23.34 -17.94
C VAL A 62 -43.59 24.37 -18.11
N ASP A 63 -44.71 23.92 -18.67
CA ASP A 63 -45.94 24.72 -18.80
C ASP A 63 -46.62 24.93 -17.43
N GLY A 64 -47.17 26.14 -17.25
CA GLY A 64 -47.72 26.67 -16.00
C GLY A 64 -49.03 26.04 -15.54
N GLY A 65 -48.95 24.83 -14.98
CA GLY A 65 -50.04 24.19 -14.21
C GLY A 65 -49.81 24.31 -12.71
N ARG A 66 -50.80 24.77 -11.95
CA ARG A 66 -50.82 24.70 -10.47
C ARG A 66 -50.56 23.26 -10.04
N LEU A 67 -49.37 23.00 -9.50
CA LEU A 67 -49.02 21.72 -8.92
C LEU A 67 -50.04 21.38 -7.81
N SER A 68 -50.64 20.19 -7.90
CA SER A 68 -51.51 19.69 -6.84
C SER A 68 -50.71 19.62 -5.53
N GLN A 69 -51.36 19.75 -4.38
CA GLN A 69 -50.69 19.68 -3.06
C GLN A 69 -49.86 18.38 -2.91
N ALA A 70 -50.25 17.29 -3.59
CA ALA A 70 -49.49 16.05 -3.65
C ALA A 70 -48.18 16.17 -4.46
N ALA A 71 -48.15 16.98 -5.51
CA ALA A 71 -46.93 17.26 -6.28
C ALA A 71 -45.98 18.19 -5.52
N VAL A 72 -46.51 19.18 -4.79
CA VAL A 72 -45.71 20.02 -3.87
C VAL A 72 -45.14 19.19 -2.73
N ALA A 73 -45.94 18.30 -2.13
CA ALA A 73 -45.46 17.38 -1.09
C ALA A 73 -44.37 16.44 -1.61
N ARG A 74 -44.50 15.90 -2.84
CA ARG A 74 -43.44 15.09 -3.48
C ARG A 74 -42.20 15.90 -3.80
N GLN A 75 -42.33 17.17 -4.19
CA GLN A 75 -41.20 18.05 -4.44
C GLN A 75 -40.47 18.43 -3.15
N ASN A 76 -41.20 18.69 -2.06
CA ASN A 76 -40.63 18.92 -0.74
C ASN A 76 -39.96 17.65 -0.18
N LEU A 77 -40.52 16.46 -0.42
CA LEU A 77 -39.90 15.18 -0.06
C LEU A 77 -38.65 14.91 -0.90
N ARG A 78 -38.67 15.24 -2.20
CA ARG A 78 -37.46 15.20 -3.05
C ARG A 78 -36.40 16.18 -2.56
N GLN A 79 -36.77 17.41 -2.21
CA GLN A 79 -35.86 18.42 -1.66
C GLN A 79 -35.29 18.00 -0.29
N ALA A 80 -36.12 17.44 0.58
CA ALA A 80 -35.70 16.91 1.88
C ALA A 80 -34.79 15.67 1.74
N LEU A 81 -35.02 14.82 0.73
CA LEU A 81 -34.16 13.67 0.43
C LEU A 81 -32.85 14.10 -0.26
N THR A 82 -32.84 15.17 -1.07
CA THR A 82 -31.61 15.74 -1.63
C THR A 82 -30.77 16.48 -0.59
N HIS A 83 -31.39 17.05 0.46
CA HIS A 83 -30.67 17.65 1.58
C HIS A 83 -30.35 16.65 2.71
N GLY A 84 -30.96 15.47 2.68
CA GLY A 84 -30.88 14.47 3.76
C GLY A 84 -29.79 13.42 3.58
N CYS A 85 -29.04 13.37 2.47
CA CYS A 85 -28.01 12.35 2.28
C CYS A 85 -26.98 12.64 1.16
N GLU A 86 -26.62 13.91 0.91
CA GLU A 86 -25.36 14.16 0.20
C GLU A 86 -24.24 13.88 1.21
N GLN A 87 -23.58 12.72 1.13
CA GLN A 87 -22.37 12.44 1.90
C GLN A 87 -21.46 13.68 1.81
N GLY A 88 -21.32 14.36 2.95
CA GLY A 88 -20.98 15.77 3.00
C GLY A 88 -19.77 16.11 2.14
N ARG A 89 -19.95 17.03 1.19
CA ARG A 89 -18.82 17.64 0.50
C ARG A 89 -17.93 18.27 1.55
N VAL A 90 -16.78 17.64 1.82
CA VAL A 90 -15.78 18.13 2.77
C VAL A 90 -15.38 19.55 2.33
N THR A 91 -15.52 20.53 3.23
CA THR A 91 -15.14 21.92 2.94
C THR A 91 -13.67 22.00 2.59
N TYR A 92 -13.27 23.04 1.85
CA TYR A 92 -11.85 23.26 1.52
C TYR A 92 -10.98 23.32 2.78
N GLU A 93 -11.44 24.03 3.82
CA GLU A 93 -10.75 24.13 5.11
C GLU A 93 -10.53 22.76 5.74
N ALA A 94 -11.57 21.92 5.81
CA ALA A 94 -11.45 20.56 6.35
C ALA A 94 -10.49 19.68 5.51
N LYS A 95 -10.52 19.81 4.17
CA LYS A 95 -9.55 19.12 3.30
C LYS A 95 -8.12 19.56 3.57
N SER A 96 -7.90 20.87 3.76
CA SER A 96 -6.59 21.43 4.05
C SER A 96 -6.03 20.89 5.37
N VAL A 97 -6.82 20.90 6.44
CA VAL A 97 -6.43 20.36 7.75
C VAL A 97 -6.14 18.87 7.67
N ILE A 98 -6.98 18.08 7.00
CA ILE A 98 -6.75 16.64 6.82
C ILE A 98 -5.44 16.39 6.04
N SER A 99 -5.15 17.21 5.03
CA SER A 99 -3.91 17.09 4.25
C SER A 99 -2.67 17.36 5.11
N GLU A 100 -2.72 18.38 5.97
CA GLU A 100 -1.63 18.73 6.89
C GLU A 100 -1.43 17.62 7.94
N LEU A 101 -2.51 17.14 8.55
CA LEU A 101 -2.46 16.03 9.50
C LEU A 101 -1.89 14.75 8.86
N ARG A 102 -2.24 14.45 7.61
CA ARG A 102 -1.68 13.30 6.88
C ARG A 102 -0.18 13.43 6.66
N SER A 103 0.30 14.62 6.28
CA SER A 103 1.73 14.90 6.11
C SER A 103 2.48 14.70 7.44
N THR A 104 2.02 15.34 8.50
CA THR A 104 2.61 15.23 9.83
C THR A 104 2.61 13.79 10.35
N HIS A 105 1.50 13.08 10.22
CA HIS A 105 1.38 11.67 10.59
C HIS A 105 2.38 10.79 9.82
N SER A 106 2.53 11.02 8.50
CA SER A 106 3.50 10.27 7.68
C SER A 106 4.95 10.48 8.15
N MET A 107 5.29 11.70 8.58
CA MET A 107 6.61 12.03 9.09
C MET A 107 6.87 11.35 10.44
N TRP A 108 5.90 11.38 11.36
CA TRP A 108 6.03 10.70 12.66
C TRP A 108 6.16 9.18 12.49
N ASN A 109 5.33 8.57 11.63
CA ASN A 109 5.43 7.16 11.32
C ASN A 109 6.83 6.82 10.79
N TRP A 110 7.34 7.60 9.85
CA TRP A 110 8.70 7.41 9.34
C TRP A 110 9.76 7.52 10.46
N GLN A 111 9.69 8.53 11.32
CA GLN A 111 10.63 8.71 12.44
C GLN A 111 10.60 7.51 13.41
N ILE A 112 9.41 7.03 13.78
CA ILE A 112 9.25 5.85 14.65
C ILE A 112 9.84 4.61 13.97
N ARG A 113 9.67 4.46 12.65
CA ARG A 113 10.22 3.31 11.90
C ARG A 113 11.75 3.26 11.92
N GLN A 114 12.42 4.41 12.03
CA GLN A 114 13.88 4.54 12.13
C GLN A 114 14.43 4.20 13.52
N LEU A 115 13.58 4.10 14.55
CA LEU A 115 14.03 3.73 15.89
C LEU A 115 14.53 2.28 15.94
N SER A 116 15.67 2.08 16.59
CA SER A 116 16.23 0.75 16.83
C SER A 116 15.39 -0.05 17.83
N GLU A 117 15.48 -1.40 17.78
CA GLU A 117 14.76 -2.31 18.71
C GLU A 117 15.03 -1.95 20.18
N LYS A 118 16.25 -1.46 20.48
CA LYS A 118 16.67 -1.06 21.82
C LYS A 118 16.08 0.28 22.28
N ALA A 119 15.80 1.19 21.35
CA ALA A 119 15.28 2.53 21.66
C ALA A 119 13.76 2.54 21.83
N LEU A 120 13.04 1.63 21.14
CA LEU A 120 11.58 1.56 21.14
C LEU A 120 10.96 1.45 22.54
N PRO A 121 11.44 0.61 23.49
CA PRO A 121 10.86 0.54 24.83
C PRO A 121 10.91 1.87 25.59
N GLY A 122 12.02 2.62 25.48
CA GLY A 122 12.16 3.94 26.10
C GLY A 122 11.22 4.97 25.47
N PHE A 123 11.12 4.95 24.14
CA PHE A 123 10.19 5.80 23.40
C PHE A 123 8.72 5.54 23.78
N ILE A 124 8.29 4.27 23.84
CA ILE A 124 6.92 3.89 24.22
C ILE A 124 6.60 4.37 25.64
N TRP A 125 7.55 4.20 26.57
CA TRP A 125 7.39 4.64 27.95
C TRP A 125 7.26 6.17 28.05
N GLU A 126 8.08 6.92 27.32
CA GLU A 126 8.02 8.39 27.29
C GLU A 126 6.70 8.87 26.70
N ALA A 127 6.28 8.33 25.55
CA ALA A 127 5.00 8.67 24.92
C ALA A 127 3.81 8.44 25.88
N ARG A 128 3.80 7.34 26.63
CA ARG A 128 2.78 7.07 27.67
C ARG A 128 2.85 8.04 28.85
N SER A 129 4.03 8.55 29.16
CA SER A 129 4.21 9.54 30.23
C SER A 129 3.67 10.90 29.78
N GLN A 130 3.92 11.29 28.52
CA GLN A 130 3.35 12.48 27.91
C GLN A 130 1.82 12.42 27.83
N ALA A 131 1.24 11.26 27.46
CA ALA A 131 -0.21 11.05 27.46
C ALA A 131 -0.88 11.34 28.82
N LYS A 132 -0.15 11.17 29.93
CA LYS A 132 -0.64 11.47 31.28
C LYS A 132 -0.40 12.92 31.69
N ALA A 133 0.65 13.54 31.16
CA ALA A 133 1.04 14.90 31.47
C ALA A 133 0.19 15.94 30.71
N GLU A 134 -0.27 15.59 29.51
CA GLU A 134 -1.03 16.46 28.59
C GLU A 134 -2.39 15.82 28.26
N PRO A 135 -3.43 15.99 29.11
CA PRO A 135 -4.74 15.35 28.91
C PRO A 135 -5.46 15.76 27.61
N GLU A 136 -5.22 16.98 27.13
CA GLU A 136 -5.76 17.49 25.87
C GLU A 136 -5.27 16.70 24.65
N ASP A 137 -4.03 16.20 24.70
CA ASP A 137 -3.36 15.47 23.63
C ASP A 137 -3.20 13.97 23.96
N GLN A 138 -3.87 13.49 25.01
CA GLN A 138 -3.77 12.12 25.51
C GLN A 138 -3.93 11.08 24.37
N PHE A 139 -4.96 11.23 23.54
CA PHE A 139 -5.25 10.28 22.47
C PHE A 139 -4.15 10.24 21.39
N ILE A 140 -3.49 11.38 21.13
CA ILE A 140 -2.40 11.47 20.16
C ILE A 140 -1.18 10.71 20.71
N TRP A 141 -0.82 10.98 21.96
CA TRP A 141 0.29 10.31 22.62
C TRP A 141 0.07 8.80 22.81
N GLU A 142 -1.15 8.37 23.11
CA GLU A 142 -1.51 6.94 23.18
C GLU A 142 -1.37 6.25 21.81
N ALA A 143 -1.82 6.91 20.72
CA ALA A 143 -1.65 6.39 19.37
C ALA A 143 -0.16 6.27 18.99
N ILE A 144 0.66 7.26 19.35
CA ILE A 144 2.12 7.23 19.13
C ILE A 144 2.76 6.06 19.89
N ALA A 145 2.37 5.84 21.15
CA ALA A 145 2.86 4.71 21.93
C ALA A 145 2.46 3.36 21.31
N ALA A 146 1.21 3.22 20.87
CA ALA A 146 0.71 2.01 20.22
C ALA A 146 1.45 1.71 18.90
N GLU A 147 1.76 2.75 18.11
CA GLU A 147 2.56 2.62 16.90
C GLU A 147 3.99 2.15 17.21
N GLY A 148 4.59 2.65 18.30
CA GLY A 148 5.87 2.17 18.81
C GLY A 148 5.84 0.69 19.21
N GLU A 149 4.80 0.24 19.92
CA GLU A 149 4.61 -1.17 20.30
C GLU A 149 4.47 -2.07 19.07
N ARG A 150 3.67 -1.64 18.10
CA ARG A 150 3.49 -2.33 16.81
C ARG A 150 4.82 -2.46 16.07
N ARG A 151 5.64 -1.40 16.03
CA ARG A 151 6.96 -1.42 15.40
C ARG A 151 7.91 -2.38 16.11
N LEU A 152 7.91 -2.39 17.44
CA LEU A 152 8.73 -3.28 18.26
C LEU A 152 8.38 -4.74 17.97
N GLU A 153 7.10 -5.06 17.91
CA GLU A 153 6.62 -6.41 17.59
C GLU A 153 7.03 -6.84 16.17
N LEU A 154 6.89 -5.97 15.17
CA LEU A 154 7.37 -6.26 13.81
C LEU A 154 8.88 -6.51 13.77
N GLN A 155 9.69 -5.73 14.48
CA GLN A 155 11.13 -5.97 14.56
C GLN A 155 11.44 -7.32 15.22
N ARG A 156 10.72 -7.68 16.29
CA ARG A 156 10.87 -8.97 16.97
C ARG A 156 10.53 -10.14 16.06
N ILE A 157 9.42 -10.06 15.31
CA ILE A 157 9.01 -11.10 14.35
C ILE A 157 10.09 -11.26 13.27
N ARG A 158 10.50 -10.17 12.62
CA ARG A 158 11.54 -10.19 11.57
C ARG A 158 12.88 -10.72 12.09
N ARG A 159 13.28 -10.36 13.30
CA ARG A 159 14.54 -10.86 13.90
C ARG A 159 14.50 -12.36 14.18
N THR A 160 13.35 -12.88 14.59
CA THR A 160 13.21 -14.29 14.97
C THR A 160 12.82 -15.21 13.83
N GLY A 161 12.20 -14.66 12.78
CA GLY A 161 11.61 -15.43 11.68
C GLY A 161 10.44 -16.33 12.11
N LYS A 162 9.94 -16.17 13.35
CA LYS A 162 8.88 -17.01 13.95
C LYS A 162 7.52 -16.33 13.85
N GLY A 163 6.45 -17.12 13.95
CA GLY A 163 5.07 -16.64 13.88
C GLY A 163 4.47 -16.78 12.49
N GLN A 164 3.34 -16.13 12.26
CA GLN A 164 2.64 -16.17 10.97
C GLN A 164 3.31 -15.25 9.95
N TRP A 165 3.62 -15.79 8.78
CA TRP A 165 4.19 -15.08 7.64
C TRP A 165 3.32 -15.29 6.41
N ILE A 166 3.36 -14.33 5.50
CA ILE A 166 2.63 -14.36 4.24
C ILE A 166 3.65 -14.37 3.11
N ALA A 167 3.54 -15.34 2.22
CA ALA A 167 4.16 -15.31 0.91
C ALA A 167 3.20 -14.61 -0.06
N VAL A 168 3.66 -13.59 -0.77
CA VAL A 168 2.85 -12.81 -1.72
C VAL A 168 3.55 -12.79 -3.07
N LEU A 169 2.81 -13.18 -4.10
CA LEU A 169 3.23 -13.12 -5.49
C LEU A 169 2.27 -12.19 -6.24
N GLN A 170 2.77 -11.08 -6.73
CA GLN A 170 2.05 -10.15 -7.59
C GLN A 170 2.70 -10.12 -8.97
N ILE A 171 1.88 -10.14 -10.02
CA ILE A 171 2.32 -9.97 -11.41
C ILE A 171 1.62 -8.73 -11.95
N PHE A 172 2.44 -7.84 -12.50
CA PHE A 172 1.99 -6.60 -13.10
C PHE A 172 2.25 -6.59 -14.60
N LYS A 173 1.34 -6.01 -15.36
CA LYS A 173 1.48 -5.75 -16.78
C LYS A 173 1.80 -4.28 -17.00
N HIS A 174 2.80 -4.02 -17.83
CA HIS A 174 3.20 -2.67 -18.25
C HIS A 174 2.57 -2.39 -19.61
N GLU A 175 1.52 -1.57 -19.65
CA GLU A 175 0.92 -1.14 -20.92
C GLU A 175 1.64 0.07 -21.49
N HIS A 176 2.09 0.97 -20.62
CA HIS A 176 2.88 2.16 -20.95
C HIS A 176 3.98 2.37 -19.90
N ILE A 177 4.96 3.23 -20.20
CA ILE A 177 6.09 3.53 -19.29
C ILE A 177 5.64 3.96 -17.88
N ALA A 178 4.44 4.55 -17.77
CA ALA A 178 3.90 5.07 -16.52
C ALA A 178 2.70 4.26 -15.97
N SER A 179 2.21 3.24 -16.67
CA SER A 179 1.06 2.45 -16.22
C SER A 179 1.46 1.02 -15.90
N MET A 180 1.11 0.61 -14.68
CA MET A 180 1.35 -0.72 -14.17
C MET A 180 0.01 -1.25 -13.64
N ASP A 181 -0.54 -2.25 -14.30
CA ASP A 181 -1.79 -2.88 -13.91
C ASP A 181 -1.50 -4.21 -13.20
N GLU A 182 -2.05 -4.40 -12.01
CA GLU A 182 -2.00 -5.68 -11.31
C GLU A 182 -2.93 -6.67 -12.01
N ILE A 183 -2.35 -7.69 -12.66
CA ILE A 183 -3.12 -8.69 -13.41
C ILE A 183 -3.28 -9.99 -12.61
N PHE A 184 -2.46 -10.19 -11.59
CA PHE A 184 -2.51 -11.37 -10.74
C PHE A 184 -1.92 -11.07 -9.37
N GLU A 185 -2.64 -11.46 -8.32
CA GLU A 185 -2.13 -11.53 -6.96
C GLU A 185 -2.51 -12.89 -6.37
N GLU A 186 -1.54 -13.54 -5.74
CA GLU A 186 -1.80 -14.65 -4.83
C GLU A 186 -0.99 -14.48 -3.55
N HIS A 187 -1.60 -14.82 -2.42
CA HIS A 187 -0.93 -14.86 -1.13
C HIS A 187 -1.22 -16.16 -0.39
N ARG A 188 -0.22 -16.67 0.33
CA ARG A 188 -0.32 -17.89 1.14
C ARG A 188 0.21 -17.65 2.54
N GLU A 189 -0.58 -18.07 3.52
CA GLU A 189 -0.22 -18.08 4.93
C GLU A 189 0.75 -19.22 5.27
N CYS A 190 1.78 -18.92 6.05
CA CYS A 190 2.88 -19.83 6.35
C CYS A 190 3.34 -19.70 7.81
N GLU A 191 3.74 -20.83 8.40
CA GLU A 191 4.31 -20.85 9.75
C GLU A 191 5.83 -20.60 9.69
N GLY A 192 6.21 -19.35 9.89
CA GLY A 192 7.60 -18.87 9.90
C GLY A 192 8.12 -18.39 8.55
N GLU A 193 9.14 -17.54 8.60
CA GLU A 193 9.73 -16.86 7.45
C GLU A 193 10.29 -17.84 6.41
N ARG A 194 11.01 -18.87 6.88
CA ARG A 194 11.58 -19.89 5.99
C ARG A 194 10.51 -20.66 5.23
N ALA A 195 9.39 -20.98 5.88
CA ALA A 195 8.27 -21.64 5.21
C ALA A 195 7.65 -20.71 4.15
N ALA A 196 7.48 -19.42 4.46
CA ALA A 196 7.01 -18.43 3.50
C ALA A 196 7.93 -18.32 2.28
N ILE A 197 9.26 -18.36 2.47
CA ILE A 197 10.23 -18.32 1.37
C ILE A 197 10.11 -19.55 0.47
N GLU A 198 10.02 -20.76 1.04
CA GLU A 198 9.86 -21.99 0.24
C GLU A 198 8.50 -22.02 -0.48
N THR A 199 7.44 -21.55 0.17
CA THR A 199 6.12 -21.39 -0.47
C THR A 199 6.18 -20.39 -1.62
N LEU A 200 6.87 -19.26 -1.45
CA LEU A 200 7.02 -18.27 -2.51
C LEU A 200 7.78 -18.83 -3.72
N LYS A 201 8.83 -19.63 -3.50
CA LYS A 201 9.54 -20.35 -4.58
C LYS A 201 8.61 -21.32 -5.30
N ALA A 202 7.79 -22.07 -4.57
CA ALA A 202 6.82 -22.98 -5.16
C ALA A 202 5.77 -22.22 -6.00
N MET A 203 5.26 -21.09 -5.51
CA MET A 203 4.32 -20.24 -6.25
C MET A 203 4.91 -19.68 -7.55
N LEU A 204 6.20 -19.30 -7.53
CA LEU A 204 6.89 -18.86 -8.75
C LEU A 204 6.97 -19.95 -9.82
N VAL A 205 7.25 -21.20 -9.41
CA VAL A 205 7.25 -22.34 -10.33
C VAL A 205 5.84 -22.66 -10.82
N GLU A 206 4.85 -22.60 -9.92
CA GLU A 206 3.44 -22.88 -10.21
C GLU A 206 2.83 -21.89 -11.22
N HIS A 207 3.27 -20.64 -11.20
CA HIS A 207 2.69 -19.55 -12.00
C HIS A 207 3.65 -18.94 -13.04
N HIS A 208 4.72 -19.66 -13.39
CA HIS A 208 5.67 -19.18 -14.39
C HIS A 208 5.02 -18.97 -15.78
N ASP A 209 3.93 -19.68 -16.06
CA ASP A 209 3.15 -19.60 -17.30
C ASP A 209 2.36 -18.29 -17.44
N LYS A 210 2.09 -17.61 -16.32
CA LYS A 210 1.40 -16.30 -16.30
C LYS A 210 2.31 -15.13 -16.66
N VAL A 211 3.61 -15.37 -16.75
CA VAL A 211 4.61 -14.32 -16.97
C VAL A 211 4.92 -14.24 -18.46
N GLY A 212 4.66 -13.09 -19.05
CA GLY A 212 4.92 -12.79 -20.46
C GLY A 212 5.85 -11.59 -20.66
N PRO A 213 6.06 -11.18 -21.93
CA PRO A 213 6.72 -9.92 -22.25
C PRO A 213 5.99 -8.72 -21.62
N ALA A 214 6.74 -7.68 -21.29
CA ALA A 214 6.22 -6.45 -20.65
C ALA A 214 5.47 -6.71 -19.33
N MET A 215 5.86 -7.74 -18.58
CA MET A 215 5.38 -8.00 -17.22
C MET A 215 6.51 -7.90 -16.20
N SER A 216 6.16 -7.54 -14.97
CA SER A 216 7.05 -7.62 -13.82
C SER A 216 6.44 -8.47 -12.73
N ILE A 217 7.30 -9.18 -12.00
CA ILE A 217 6.90 -10.01 -10.87
C ILE A 217 7.42 -9.34 -9.60
N GLU A 218 6.53 -9.15 -8.62
CA GLU A 218 6.90 -8.80 -7.26
C GLU A 218 6.64 -9.99 -6.34
N ALA A 219 7.72 -10.60 -5.87
CA ALA A 219 7.69 -11.74 -4.97
C ALA A 219 8.23 -11.30 -3.61
N LYS A 220 7.37 -11.29 -2.58
CA LYS A 220 7.75 -10.82 -1.24
C LYS A 220 7.23 -11.76 -0.15
N THR A 221 7.97 -11.83 0.94
CA THR A 221 7.51 -12.44 2.19
C THR A 221 7.40 -11.37 3.25
N MET A 222 6.36 -11.39 4.08
CA MET A 222 6.21 -10.45 5.18
C MET A 222 5.49 -11.07 6.39
N PRO A 223 5.70 -10.55 7.61
CA PRO A 223 4.89 -10.92 8.76
C PRO A 223 3.40 -10.71 8.50
N ALA A 224 2.53 -11.61 8.99
CA ALA A 224 1.09 -11.44 8.87
C ALA A 224 0.58 -10.14 9.49
N LEU A 225 1.23 -9.70 10.58
CA LEU A 225 0.98 -8.39 11.20
C LEU A 225 1.19 -7.22 10.21
N GLU A 226 2.22 -7.29 9.36
CA GLU A 226 2.48 -6.27 8.35
C GLU A 226 1.47 -6.34 7.20
N TRP A 227 1.14 -7.56 6.76
CA TRP A 227 0.15 -7.80 5.72
C TRP A 227 -1.25 -7.26 6.09
N ALA A 228 -1.70 -7.49 7.33
CA ALA A 228 -2.98 -7.02 7.81
C ALA A 228 -3.09 -5.48 7.75
N LEU A 229 -2.00 -4.78 8.06
CA LEU A 229 -1.94 -3.32 8.05
C LEU A 229 -1.98 -2.74 6.64
N MET A 230 -1.31 -3.38 5.69
CA MET A 230 -1.31 -2.92 4.29
C MET A 230 -2.68 -3.13 3.63
N ASN A 231 -3.40 -4.18 4.01
CA ASN A 231 -4.66 -4.58 3.37
C ASN A 231 -5.91 -4.18 4.16
N GLY A 232 -5.77 -3.38 5.22
CA GLY A 232 -6.89 -2.92 6.04
C GLY A 232 -7.68 -4.05 6.71
N ARG A 233 -7.07 -5.22 6.92
CA ARG A 233 -7.73 -6.33 7.63
C ARG A 233 -7.58 -6.14 9.14
N PRO A 234 -8.67 -6.19 9.91
CA PRO A 234 -8.55 -6.22 11.37
C PRO A 234 -7.80 -7.49 11.79
N LEU A 235 -6.86 -7.33 12.73
CA LEU A 235 -6.12 -8.43 13.38
C LEU A 235 -7.04 -9.25 14.28
#